data_AF-A0A2D4L2Y9-F1
#
_entry.id   AF-A0A2D4L2Y9-F1
#
_cell.length_a   1.000
_cell.length_b   1.000
_cell.length_c   1.000
_cell.angle_alpha   90.00
_cell.angle_beta   90.00
_cell.angle_gamma   90.00
#
_symmetry.space_group_name_H-M   'P 1'
#
loop_
_entity.id
_entity.type
_entity.pdbx_description
1 polymer ?
#
loop_
_entity_poly.entity_id
_entity_poly.type
_entity_poly.pdbx_seq_one_letter_code
_entity_poly.pdbx_strand_id
1 'polypeptide(L)'
;EYMGMLRLLLNHGYDVDLCFDCMHGDIFGNSFLWPTTEEEILPGWTSCVIEDNPFCDFITLPWMKHLVGPIVRILIDYMDYVPLCTKLKFVLETQKEWPEIQQILENPRPLKHLCRLKIRKYIGLVRREKTLSVKNLPLPPILTEFILFKEYDLYGRELHLE
;
A
#
# COMPACT_ATOMS: atom_id res chain seq x y z
N GLU A 1 15.78 4.72 7.16
CA GLU A 1 15.36 3.73 8.17
C GLU A 1 13.84 3.47 8.16
N TYR A 2 12.99 4.47 8.44
CA TYR A 2 11.52 4.30 8.51
C TYR A 2 10.84 3.74 7.25
N MET A 3 11.34 4.08 6.05
CA MET A 3 10.79 3.59 4.78
C MET A 3 10.98 2.07 4.59
N GLY A 4 12.07 1.51 5.14
CA GLY A 4 12.32 0.07 5.14
C GLY A 4 11.32 -0.67 6.03
N MET A 5 11.04 -0.12 7.21
CA MET A 5 10.02 -0.67 8.13
C MET A 5 8.63 -0.63 7.50
N LEU A 6 8.27 0.46 6.82
CA LEU A 6 6.98 0.55 6.12
C LEU A 6 6.85 -0.56 5.07
N ARG A 7 7.84 -0.71 4.18
CA ARG A 7 7.83 -1.78 3.16
C ARG A 7 7.76 -3.19 3.80
N LEU A 8 8.43 -3.39 4.92
CA LEU A 8 8.35 -4.65 5.66
C LEU A 8 6.91 -4.94 6.12
N LEU A 9 6.24 -3.97 6.77
CA LEU A 9 4.85 -4.12 7.19
C LEU A 9 3.95 -4.45 5.99
N LEU A 10 4.07 -3.73 4.89
CA LEU A 10 3.29 -3.98 3.68
C LEU A 10 3.57 -5.36 3.07
N ASN A 11 4.81 -5.85 3.14
CA ASN A 11 5.19 -7.21 2.74
C ASN A 11 4.60 -8.32 3.62
N HIS A 12 4.20 -7.99 4.84
CA HIS A 12 3.53 -8.90 5.76
C HIS A 12 2.00 -8.88 5.65
N GLY A 13 1.42 -8.09 4.73
CA GLY A 13 -0.01 -8.13 4.41
C GLY A 13 -0.86 -7.13 5.21
N TYR A 14 -0.26 -6.01 5.60
CA TYR A 14 -1.00 -4.84 6.04
C TYR A 14 -1.82 -4.29 4.88
N ASP A 15 -3.06 -3.91 5.18
CA ASP A 15 -3.99 -3.40 4.18
C ASP A 15 -3.76 -1.91 3.96
N VAL A 16 -3.36 -1.55 2.74
CA VAL A 16 -3.06 -0.17 2.36
C VAL A 16 -4.32 0.59 1.99
N ASP A 17 -5.36 -0.12 1.55
CA ASP A 17 -6.59 0.49 1.06
C ASP A 17 -7.24 1.32 2.18
N LEU A 18 -7.13 0.84 3.42
CA LEU A 18 -7.59 1.53 4.64
C LEU A 18 -6.89 2.88 4.91
N CYS A 19 -5.70 3.12 4.36
CA CYS A 19 -5.02 4.42 4.51
C CYS A 19 -5.67 5.51 3.66
N PHE A 20 -6.47 5.15 2.65
CA PHE A 20 -7.11 6.10 1.75
C PHE A 20 -8.63 6.10 1.88
N ASP A 21 -9.17 5.33 2.84
CA ASP A 21 -10.55 5.43 3.27
C ASP A 21 -10.72 6.66 4.16
N CYS A 22 -11.21 7.76 3.57
CA CYS A 22 -11.44 8.99 4.31
C CYS A 22 -12.67 9.73 3.81
N MET A 23 -13.32 10.44 4.73
CA MET A 23 -14.54 11.22 4.46
C MET A 23 -14.26 12.59 3.84
N HIS A 24 -12.99 12.96 3.69
CA HIS A 24 -12.58 14.20 3.02
C HIS A 24 -12.78 14.01 1.52
N GLY A 25 -13.88 14.55 0.98
CA GLY A 25 -14.37 14.30 -0.38
C GLY A 25 -13.28 14.16 -1.45
N ASP A 26 -13.51 13.20 -2.36
CA ASP A 26 -12.67 12.92 -3.52
C ASP A 26 -12.92 13.94 -4.63
N ILE A 27 -11.85 14.46 -5.27
CA ILE A 27 -11.96 15.31 -6.46
C ILE A 27 -12.39 14.45 -7.67
N PHE A 28 -12.13 13.13 -7.64
CA PHE A 28 -12.45 12.21 -8.73
C PHE A 28 -13.88 11.64 -8.70
N GLY A 29 -14.80 12.27 -7.94
CA GLY A 29 -16.23 12.13 -8.17
C GLY A 29 -16.79 10.72 -8.02
N ASN A 30 -16.10 9.83 -7.31
CA ASN A 30 -16.64 8.54 -6.97
C ASN A 30 -16.61 8.35 -5.46
N SER A 31 -17.75 8.61 -4.83
CA SER A 31 -18.20 7.72 -3.78
C SER A 31 -18.45 6.35 -4.43
N PHE A 32 -17.37 5.65 -4.79
CA PHE A 32 -17.45 4.20 -4.89
C PHE A 32 -17.51 3.76 -3.43
N LEU A 33 -18.74 3.73 -2.90
CA LEU A 33 -19.13 2.65 -2.01
C LEU A 33 -18.68 1.39 -2.75
N TRP A 34 -17.49 0.88 -2.40
CA TRP A 34 -17.21 -0.51 -2.68
C TRP A 34 -18.40 -1.23 -2.09
N PRO A 35 -19.19 -2.03 -2.86
CA PRO A 35 -20.21 -2.84 -2.23
C PRO A 35 -19.44 -3.67 -1.23
N THR A 36 -19.62 -3.36 0.06
CA THR A 36 -19.23 -4.21 1.16
C THR A 36 -19.89 -5.52 0.79
N THR A 37 -19.10 -6.43 0.24
CA THR A 37 -19.60 -7.75 -0.08
C THR A 37 -19.93 -8.28 1.31
N GLU A 38 -21.21 -8.54 1.56
CA GLU A 38 -21.77 -8.91 2.86
C GLU A 38 -21.28 -10.29 3.34
N GLU A 39 -20.05 -10.67 3.02
CA GLU A 39 -19.48 -11.96 3.33
C GLU A 39 -18.15 -11.76 4.07
N GLU A 40 -18.16 -12.26 5.30
CA GLU A 40 -17.04 -12.49 6.22
C GLU A 40 -16.65 -11.32 7.15
N ILE A 41 -17.63 -10.84 7.92
CA ILE A 41 -17.34 -10.37 9.29
C ILE A 41 -16.86 -11.60 10.10
N LEU A 42 -15.54 -11.82 10.15
CA LEU A 42 -14.93 -12.79 11.06
C LEU A 42 -15.16 -12.34 12.51
N PRO A 43 -15.59 -13.24 13.43
CA PRO A 43 -15.76 -12.89 14.83
C PRO A 43 -14.38 -12.77 15.48
N GLY A 44 -13.95 -11.55 15.79
CA GLY A 44 -12.71 -11.30 16.53
C GLY A 44 -11.79 -10.23 15.94
N TRP A 45 -12.09 -9.70 14.75
CA TRP A 45 -11.46 -8.48 14.26
C TRP A 45 -12.43 -7.32 14.52
N THR A 46 -12.31 -6.69 15.68
CA THR A 46 -12.96 -5.39 15.87
C THR A 46 -12.47 -4.48 14.75
N SER A 47 -13.41 -3.83 14.05
CA SER A 47 -13.14 -2.65 13.24
C SER A 47 -12.47 -1.61 14.14
N CYS A 48 -11.16 -1.72 14.31
CA CYS A 48 -10.43 -0.87 15.21
C CYS A 48 -10.20 0.44 14.47
N VAL A 49 -11.09 1.40 14.73
CA VAL A 49 -10.71 2.77 15.02
C VAL A 49 -10.02 3.51 13.86
N ILE A 50 -10.79 3.91 12.85
CA ILE A 50 -10.53 5.19 12.16
C ILE A 50 -11.85 5.93 11.91
N GLU A 51 -12.77 5.94 12.89
CA GLU A 51 -13.94 6.85 12.79
C GLU A 51 -13.57 8.30 13.15
N ASP A 52 -12.53 8.51 13.98
CA ASP A 52 -12.22 9.83 14.52
C ASP A 52 -10.98 10.52 13.92
N ASN A 53 -10.10 9.83 13.19
CA ASN A 53 -8.87 10.46 12.68
C ASN A 53 -8.27 9.77 11.43
N PRO A 54 -8.76 10.08 10.21
CA PRO A 54 -8.29 9.48 8.97
C PRO A 54 -6.77 9.68 8.77
N PHE A 55 -6.14 8.76 8.03
CA PHE A 55 -4.70 8.81 7.74
C PHE A 55 -4.27 10.16 7.16
N CYS A 56 -5.08 10.76 6.29
CA CYS A 56 -4.81 12.08 5.72
C CYS A 56 -4.72 13.18 6.79
N ASP A 57 -5.41 13.06 7.92
CA ASP A 57 -5.31 14.03 9.03
C ASP A 57 -4.02 13.86 9.80
N PHE A 58 -3.62 12.62 10.03
CA PHE A 58 -2.38 12.31 10.73
C PHE A 58 -1.14 12.70 9.93
N ILE A 59 -1.08 12.31 8.65
CA ILE A 59 0.14 12.50 7.84
C ILE A 59 0.34 13.96 7.42
N THR A 60 -0.72 14.76 7.41
CA THR A 60 -0.64 16.18 7.07
C THR A 60 -0.27 17.09 8.24
N LEU A 61 -0.09 16.53 9.45
CA LEU A 61 0.40 17.28 10.61
C LEU A 61 1.77 17.91 10.31
N PRO A 62 2.09 19.11 10.85
CA PRO A 62 3.31 19.84 10.51
C PRO A 62 4.60 19.03 10.69
N TRP A 63 4.67 18.21 11.74
CA TRP A 63 5.81 17.36 12.02
C TRP A 63 5.90 16.13 11.10
N MET A 64 4.80 15.72 10.46
CA MET A 64 4.76 14.61 9.48
C MET A 64 4.88 15.07 8.03
N LYS A 65 4.67 16.37 7.75
CA LYS A 65 4.54 16.91 6.39
C LYS A 65 5.67 16.50 5.44
N HIS A 66 6.89 16.40 5.93
CA HIS A 66 8.07 16.02 5.15
C HIS A 66 8.13 14.53 4.75
N LEU A 67 7.30 13.68 5.37
CA LEU A 67 7.23 12.24 5.09
C LEU A 67 6.09 11.88 4.14
N VAL A 68 5.17 12.81 3.87
CA VAL A 68 3.97 12.56 3.07
C VAL A 68 4.32 12.04 1.68
N GLY A 69 5.24 12.72 0.96
CA GLY A 69 5.68 12.33 -0.37
C GLY A 69 6.28 10.92 -0.39
N PRO A 70 7.35 10.65 0.38
CA PRO A 70 7.98 9.34 0.45
C PRO A 70 7.03 8.21 0.87
N ILE A 71 6.15 8.45 1.86
CA ILE A 71 5.19 7.44 2.32
C ILE A 71 4.18 7.13 1.23
N VAL A 72 3.50 8.14 0.68
CA VAL A 72 2.49 7.94 -0.36
C VAL A 72 3.11 7.27 -1.58
N ARG A 73 4.35 7.63 -1.94
CA ARG A 73 5.09 6.96 -3.03
C ARG A 73 5.28 5.47 -2.80
N ILE A 74 5.51 5.03 -1.55
CA ILE A 74 5.59 3.62 -1.18
C ILE A 74 4.20 2.99 -1.21
N LEU A 75 3.17 3.64 -0.64
CA LEU A 75 1.81 3.09 -0.62
C LEU A 75 1.27 2.83 -2.05
N ILE A 76 1.58 3.73 -2.99
CA ILE A 76 1.29 3.63 -4.43
C ILE A 76 1.87 2.36 -5.09
N ASP A 77 2.93 1.77 -4.54
CA ASP A 77 3.50 0.50 -5.03
C ASP A 77 2.63 -0.72 -4.64
N TYR A 78 1.77 -0.59 -3.64
CA TYR A 78 0.95 -1.70 -3.12
C TYR A 78 -0.52 -1.59 -3.53
N MET A 79 -0.88 -0.59 -4.31
CA MET A 79 -2.24 -0.32 -4.79
C MET A 79 -2.31 -0.31 -6.32
N ASP A 80 -3.47 -0.70 -6.86
CA ASP A 80 -3.80 -0.59 -8.27
C ASP A 80 -4.38 0.79 -8.61
N TYR A 81 -5.15 1.37 -7.69
CA TYR A 81 -5.72 2.71 -7.75
C TYR A 81 -5.53 3.42 -6.39
N VAL A 82 -5.32 4.74 -6.40
CA VAL A 82 -5.15 5.53 -5.16
C VAL A 82 -6.13 6.70 -5.15
N PRO A 83 -7.19 6.67 -4.32
CA PRO A 83 -8.09 7.80 -4.14
C PRO A 83 -7.45 8.85 -3.23
N LEU A 84 -6.84 9.87 -3.83
CA LEU A 84 -6.28 10.99 -3.07
C LEU A 84 -7.37 11.99 -2.71
N CYS A 85 -7.64 12.16 -1.41
CA CYS A 85 -8.51 13.24 -0.95
C CYS A 85 -7.89 14.63 -1.19
N THR A 86 -8.77 15.63 -1.28
CA THR A 86 -8.41 17.05 -1.46
C THR A 86 -7.30 17.52 -0.51
N LYS A 87 -7.41 17.18 0.78
CA LYS A 87 -6.47 17.58 1.83
C LYS A 87 -5.07 16.98 1.61
N LEU A 88 -5.02 15.69 1.32
CA LEU A 88 -3.76 14.98 1.07
C LEU A 88 -3.09 15.48 -0.21
N LYS A 89 -3.88 15.71 -1.27
CA LYS A 89 -3.41 16.25 -2.55
C LYS A 89 -2.72 17.60 -2.38
N PHE A 90 -3.32 18.54 -1.64
CA PHE A 90 -2.73 19.86 -1.42
C PHE A 90 -1.36 19.79 -0.75
N VAL A 91 -1.19 18.89 0.23
CA VAL A 91 0.10 18.71 0.89
C VAL A 91 1.10 18.00 -0.03
N LEU A 92 0.64 17.02 -0.80
CA LEU A 92 1.46 16.28 -1.76
C LEU A 92 2.00 17.18 -2.86
N GLU A 93 1.22 18.12 -3.42
CA GLU A 93 1.65 19.06 -4.46
C GLU A 93 2.89 19.90 -4.06
N THR A 94 3.12 20.06 -2.75
CA THR A 94 4.30 20.76 -2.22
C THR A 94 5.55 19.87 -2.05
N GLN A 95 5.42 18.56 -2.22
CA GLN A 95 6.48 17.58 -2.01
C GLN A 95 7.30 17.37 -3.28
N LYS A 96 8.58 16.99 -3.10
CA LYS A 96 9.51 16.72 -4.20
C LYS A 96 9.06 15.52 -5.06
N GLU A 97 8.42 14.54 -4.45
CA GLU A 97 7.95 13.31 -5.08
C GLU A 97 6.68 13.51 -5.91
N TRP A 98 6.03 14.67 -5.83
CA TRP A 98 4.75 14.92 -6.50
C TRP A 98 4.76 14.67 -8.00
N PRO A 99 5.75 15.13 -8.79
CA PRO A 99 5.73 14.90 -10.24
C PRO A 99 5.76 13.40 -10.60
N GLU A 100 6.51 12.60 -9.84
CA GLU A 100 6.57 11.15 -10.03
C GLU A 100 5.24 10.49 -9.62
N ILE A 101 4.69 10.89 -8.47
CA ILE A 101 3.39 10.40 -7.98
C ILE A 101 2.29 10.72 -8.98
N GLN A 102 2.20 11.96 -9.44
CA GLN A 102 1.21 12.43 -10.39
C GLN A 102 1.32 11.63 -11.70
N GLN A 103 2.53 11.45 -12.22
CA GLN A 103 2.75 10.64 -13.43
C GLN A 103 2.26 9.20 -13.26
N ILE A 104 2.46 8.59 -12.08
CA ILE A 104 2.01 7.22 -11.80
C ILE A 104 0.48 7.14 -11.70
N LEU A 105 -0.18 8.18 -11.16
CA LEU A 105 -1.63 8.21 -10.97
C LEU A 105 -2.39 8.55 -12.25
N GLU A 106 -1.82 9.38 -13.13
CA GLU A 106 -2.44 9.78 -14.39
C GLU A 106 -2.35 8.69 -15.47
N ASN A 107 -1.39 7.76 -15.34
CA ASN A 107 -1.19 6.68 -16.31
C ASN A 107 -1.80 5.36 -15.81
N PRO A 108 -2.37 4.55 -16.72
CA PRO A 108 -2.79 3.20 -16.35
C PRO A 108 -1.60 2.38 -15.86
N ARG A 109 -1.79 1.63 -14.77
CA ARG A 109 -0.72 0.82 -14.20
C ARG A 109 -0.29 -0.29 -15.19
N PRO A 110 1.02 -0.53 -15.33
CA PRO A 110 1.49 -1.57 -16.24
C PRO A 110 0.99 -2.94 -15.79
N LEU A 111 0.69 -3.82 -16.75
CA LEU A 111 0.17 -5.16 -16.46
C LEU A 111 1.06 -5.95 -15.49
N LYS A 112 2.39 -5.79 -15.62
CA LYS A 112 3.37 -6.38 -14.70
C LYS A 112 3.09 -6.03 -13.22
N HIS A 113 2.71 -4.79 -12.95
CA HIS A 113 2.36 -4.32 -11.61
C HIS A 113 1.02 -4.91 -11.14
N LEU A 114 0.00 -4.87 -11.98
CA LEU A 114 -1.31 -5.43 -11.66
C LEU A 114 -1.23 -6.94 -11.37
N CYS A 115 -0.45 -7.68 -12.15
CA CYS A 115 -0.17 -9.08 -11.89
C CYS A 115 0.52 -9.29 -10.54
N ARG A 116 1.52 -8.45 -10.20
CA ARG A 116 2.21 -8.48 -8.90
C ARG A 116 1.21 -8.35 -7.75
N LEU A 117 0.32 -7.36 -7.82
CA LEU A 117 -0.68 -7.09 -6.79
C LEU A 117 -1.67 -8.25 -6.64
N LYS A 118 -2.20 -8.77 -7.75
CA LYS A 118 -3.11 -9.93 -7.72
C LYS A 118 -2.43 -11.14 -7.08
N ILE A 119 -1.21 -11.49 -7.50
CA ILE A 119 -0.46 -12.62 -6.93
C ILE A 119 -0.23 -12.40 -5.42
N ARG A 120 0.14 -11.19 -5.01
CA ARG A 120 0.31 -10.85 -3.58
C ARG A 120 -0.97 -11.01 -2.78
N LYS A 121 -2.13 -10.60 -3.32
CA LYS A 121 -3.43 -10.78 -2.66
C LYS A 121 -3.72 -12.27 -2.44
N TYR A 122 -3.54 -13.11 -3.46
CA TYR A 122 -3.68 -14.57 -3.32
C TYR A 122 -2.71 -15.17 -2.29
N ILE A 123 -1.43 -14.79 -2.34
CA ILE A 123 -0.42 -15.27 -1.37
C ILE A 123 -0.76 -14.81 0.05
N GLY A 124 -1.23 -13.58 0.23
CA GLY A 124 -1.64 -13.03 1.52
C GLY A 124 -2.80 -13.80 2.14
N LEU A 125 -3.81 -14.13 1.34
CA LEU A 125 -4.95 -14.97 1.75
C LEU A 125 -4.49 -16.38 2.16
N VAL A 126 -3.69 -17.03 1.32
CA VAL A 126 -3.17 -18.38 1.58
C VAL A 126 -2.28 -18.43 2.83
N ARG A 127 -1.49 -17.37 3.10
CA ARG A 127 -0.70 -17.24 4.34
C ARG A 127 -1.60 -17.15 5.57
N ARG A 128 -2.70 -16.40 5.50
CA ARG A 128 -3.67 -16.24 6.59
C ARG A 128 -4.35 -17.56 6.93
N GLU A 129 -4.68 -18.35 5.91
CA GLU A 129 -5.23 -19.70 6.04
C GLU A 129 -4.20 -20.76 6.52
N LYS A 130 -2.97 -20.35 6.87
CA LYS A 130 -1.84 -21.21 7.30
C LYS A 130 -1.51 -22.36 6.34
N THR A 131 -1.99 -22.29 5.11
CA THR A 131 -1.95 -23.43 4.19
C THR A 131 -0.62 -23.48 3.41
N LEU A 132 0.01 -22.33 3.12
CA LEU A 132 1.32 -22.30 2.44
C LEU A 132 2.22 -21.15 2.93
N SER A 133 3.52 -21.43 3.09
CA SER A 133 4.56 -20.39 3.13
C SER A 133 4.92 -19.96 1.71
N VAL A 134 5.38 -18.73 1.48
CA VAL A 134 5.85 -18.29 0.14
C VAL A 134 6.96 -19.19 -0.41
N LYS A 135 7.74 -19.82 0.49
CA LYS A 135 8.75 -20.83 0.15
C LYS A 135 8.17 -22.09 -0.51
N ASN A 136 6.86 -22.33 -0.38
CA ASN A 136 6.19 -23.52 -0.90
C ASN A 136 5.54 -23.27 -2.27
N LEU A 137 5.50 -22.03 -2.76
CA LEU A 137 5.09 -21.79 -4.14
C LEU A 137 6.22 -22.21 -5.08
N PRO A 138 5.93 -22.95 -6.16
CA PRO A 138 6.93 -23.34 -7.18
C PRO A 138 7.26 -22.14 -8.08
N LEU A 139 7.67 -21.02 -7.48
CA LEU A 139 8.03 -19.80 -8.19
C LEU A 139 9.55 -19.68 -8.27
N PRO A 140 10.10 -19.31 -9.44
CA PRO A 140 11.49 -18.90 -9.58
C PRO A 140 11.88 -17.85 -8.52
N PRO A 141 13.13 -17.87 -8.00
CA PRO A 141 13.60 -16.90 -7.01
C PRO A 141 13.37 -15.46 -7.44
N ILE A 142 13.63 -15.14 -8.71
CA ILE A 142 13.44 -13.82 -9.30
C ILE A 142 11.98 -13.33 -9.17
N LEU A 143 11.01 -14.23 -9.40
CA LEU A 143 9.59 -13.89 -9.25
C LEU A 143 9.21 -13.71 -7.79
N THR A 144 9.82 -14.48 -6.88
CA THR A 144 9.62 -14.31 -5.43
C THR A 144 10.16 -12.96 -4.95
N GLU A 145 11.34 -12.57 -5.39
CA GLU A 145 11.95 -11.27 -5.07
C GLU A 145 11.15 -10.11 -5.64
N PHE A 146 10.67 -10.26 -6.87
CA PHE A 146 9.74 -9.33 -7.49
C PHE A 146 8.46 -9.23 -6.65
N ILE A 147 7.78 -10.32 -6.30
CA ILE A 147 6.54 -10.25 -5.50
C ILE A 147 6.77 -9.58 -4.13
N LEU A 148 7.94 -9.75 -3.51
CA LEU A 148 8.29 -9.22 -2.18
C LEU A 148 8.93 -7.82 -2.18
N PHE A 149 8.97 -7.11 -3.31
CA PHE A 149 9.59 -5.77 -3.39
C PHE A 149 11.04 -5.73 -2.90
N LYS A 150 11.79 -6.84 -3.05
CA LYS A 150 13.20 -6.90 -2.63
C LYS A 150 14.11 -5.94 -3.41
N GLU A 151 13.70 -5.50 -4.59
CA GLU A 151 14.39 -4.46 -5.37
C GLU A 151 14.52 -3.13 -4.60
N TYR A 152 13.64 -2.90 -3.63
CA TYR A 152 13.64 -1.73 -2.74
C TYR A 152 14.11 -2.05 -1.31
N ASP A 153 14.48 -3.31 -1.03
CA ASP A 153 15.01 -3.73 0.26
C ASP A 153 16.50 -3.38 0.32
N LEU A 154 16.81 -2.26 0.98
CA LEU A 154 18.18 -1.79 1.15
C LEU A 154 18.97 -2.74 2.08
N TYR A 155 18.31 -3.43 3.01
CA TYR A 155 18.96 -4.33 3.99
C TYR A 155 19.14 -5.76 3.46
N GLY A 156 18.31 -6.19 2.50
CA GLY A 156 18.37 -7.53 1.90
C GLY A 156 19.57 -7.77 0.97
N ARG A 157 20.22 -6.72 0.46
CA ARG A 157 21.43 -6.85 -0.38
C ARG A 157 22.73 -7.02 0.43
N GLU A 158 22.75 -6.59 1.69
CA GLU A 158 23.94 -6.68 2.56
C GLU A 158 24.02 -8.03 3.28
N LEU A 159 22.91 -8.77 3.39
CA LEU A 159 22.86 -10.11 4.03
C LEU A 159 23.27 -11.27 3.11
N HIS A 160 23.79 -10.99 1.91
CA HIS A 160 24.35 -11.98 0.99
C HIS A 160 25.88 -11.85 0.83
N LEU A 161 26.55 -11.23 1.79
CA LEU A 161 28.00 -11.34 1.95
C LEU A 161 28.30 -12.34 3.06
N GLU A 162 28.95 -13.43 2.64
CA GLU A 162 29.52 -14.58 3.38
C GLU A 162 28.62 -15.81 3.58
#